data_AF-A0A556RK93-F1
#
_entry.id   AF-A0A556RK93-F1
#
_cell.length_a   1.000
_cell.length_b   1.000
_cell.length_c   1.000
_cell.angle_alpha   90.00
_cell.angle_beta   90.00
_cell.angle_gamma   90.00
#
_symmetry.space_group_name_H-M   'P 1'
#
loop_
_entity.id
_entity.type
_entity.pdbx_description
1 polymer ?
#
loop_
_entity_poly.entity_id
_entity_poly.type
_entity_poly.pdbx_seq_one_letter_code
_entity_poly.pdbx_strand_id
1 'polypeptide(L)'
;MRVTKAFANSREREKVKREYLPFYHQSRDALSMMQGVKKYHYINLAKAENRFTGLYSGERQTANEQQLGALIILQQIESAVFNEIDNPTEAIREVGRRINALSDLIATNKTNNNLRTR
;
A
#
# COMPACT_ATOMS: atom_id res chain seq x y z
N MET A 1 -32.24 -8.10 18.69
CA MET A 1 -30.88 -7.59 18.37
C MET A 1 -29.86 -8.71 18.25
N ARG A 2 -29.72 -9.38 17.09
CA ARG A 2 -28.69 -10.42 16.88
C ARG A 2 -27.81 -10.22 15.64
N VAL A 3 -28.24 -9.38 14.71
CA VAL A 3 -27.52 -9.15 13.45
C VAL A 3 -26.33 -8.20 13.65
N THR A 4 -26.50 -7.15 14.46
CA THR A 4 -25.41 -6.19 14.78
C THR A 4 -24.27 -6.82 15.57
N LYS A 5 -24.57 -7.75 16.50
CA LYS A 5 -23.55 -8.53 17.23
C LYS A 5 -22.82 -9.53 16.34
N ALA A 6 -23.53 -10.18 15.41
CA ALA A 6 -22.90 -11.08 14.44
C ALA A 6 -21.94 -10.34 13.49
N PHE A 7 -22.29 -9.10 13.08
CA PHE A 7 -21.37 -8.25 12.32
C PHE A 7 -20.23 -7.67 13.16
N ALA A 8 -20.43 -7.43 14.46
CA ALA A 8 -19.36 -7.02 15.37
C ALA A 8 -18.33 -8.16 15.57
N ASN A 9 -18.79 -9.39 15.82
CA ASN A 9 -17.94 -10.56 15.93
C ASN A 9 -17.30 -10.95 14.58
N SER A 10 -17.98 -10.71 13.46
CA SER A 10 -17.39 -10.83 12.11
C SER A 10 -16.38 -9.72 11.80
N ARG A 11 -16.28 -8.64 12.58
CA ARG A 11 -15.21 -7.64 12.46
C ARG A 11 -14.03 -7.93 13.39
N GLU A 12 -14.18 -8.83 14.36
CA GLU A 12 -13.08 -9.55 15.00
C GLU A 12 -12.51 -10.67 14.11
N ARG A 13 -12.78 -10.63 12.78
CA ARG A 13 -12.04 -11.41 11.79
C ARG A 13 -10.56 -11.15 12.02
N GLU A 14 -9.80 -12.24 12.05
CA GLU A 14 -8.36 -12.27 12.31
C GLU A 14 -7.67 -10.97 11.91
N LYS A 15 -7.02 -10.32 12.89
CA LYS A 15 -6.11 -9.22 12.61
C LYS A 15 -5.24 -9.64 11.44
N VAL A 16 -5.29 -8.91 10.34
CA VAL A 16 -4.43 -9.20 9.19
C VAL A 16 -3.01 -9.23 9.75
N LYS A 17 -2.38 -10.40 9.74
CA LYS A 17 -1.01 -10.53 10.19
C LYS A 17 -0.11 -10.26 9.00
N ARG A 18 1.09 -9.74 9.26
CA ARG A 18 2.08 -9.50 8.22
C ARG A 18 2.44 -10.77 7.43
N GLU A 19 2.47 -11.90 8.10
CA GLU A 19 2.65 -13.25 7.51
C GLU A 19 1.53 -13.66 6.54
N TYR A 20 0.37 -13.00 6.62
CA TYR A 20 -0.73 -13.15 5.67
C TYR A 20 -0.74 -12.08 4.58
N LEU A 21 0.25 -11.17 4.51
CA LEU A 21 0.45 -10.33 3.34
C LEU A 21 1.11 -11.20 2.27
N PRO A 22 0.34 -11.82 1.37
CA PRO A 22 0.93 -12.67 0.37
C PRO A 22 1.78 -11.75 -0.50
N PHE A 23 2.94 -12.22 -0.93
CA PHE A 23 3.71 -11.55 -1.97
C PHE A 23 4.39 -10.24 -1.61
N TYR A 24 4.53 -9.83 -0.34
CA TYR A 24 5.24 -8.58 0.00
C TYR A 24 6.65 -8.44 -0.64
N HIS A 25 7.32 -9.56 -0.87
CA HIS A 25 8.61 -9.61 -1.57
C HIS A 25 8.49 -9.44 -3.09
N GLN A 26 7.34 -9.71 -3.70
CA GLN A 26 7.18 -9.73 -5.15
C GLN A 26 7.41 -8.38 -5.83
N SER A 27 7.11 -7.24 -5.19
CA SER A 27 7.41 -5.94 -5.80
C SER A 27 8.92 -5.66 -5.78
N ARG A 28 9.62 -6.15 -4.77
CA ARG A 28 11.10 -6.09 -4.70
C ARG A 28 11.73 -7.05 -5.68
N ASP A 29 11.17 -8.24 -5.82
CA ASP A 29 11.61 -9.23 -6.79
C ASP A 29 11.38 -8.71 -8.21
N ALA A 30 10.20 -8.14 -8.50
CA ALA A 30 9.88 -7.51 -9.78
C ALA A 30 10.81 -6.35 -10.10
N LEU A 31 11.06 -5.45 -9.14
CA LEU A 31 12.06 -4.40 -9.32
C LEU A 31 13.45 -5.00 -9.58
N SER A 32 13.83 -6.08 -8.90
CA SER A 32 15.14 -6.71 -9.11
C SER A 32 15.32 -7.33 -10.49
N MET A 33 14.22 -7.72 -11.14
CA MET A 33 14.22 -8.26 -12.50
C MET A 33 14.31 -7.18 -13.58
N MET A 34 14.10 -5.90 -13.23
CA MET A 34 14.19 -4.80 -14.20
C MET A 34 15.65 -4.51 -14.58
N GLN A 35 15.90 -4.30 -15.87
CA GLN A 35 17.22 -3.96 -16.37
C GLN A 35 17.65 -2.55 -15.89
N GLY A 36 18.91 -2.43 -15.43
CA GLY A 36 19.48 -1.14 -15.02
C GLY A 36 19.13 -0.70 -13.60
N VAL A 37 18.53 -1.58 -12.79
CA VAL A 37 18.26 -1.29 -11.38
C VAL A 37 19.54 -1.15 -10.57
N LYS A 38 19.50 -0.21 -9.65
CA LYS A 38 20.58 0.21 -8.75
C LYS A 38 20.05 0.37 -7.33
N LYS A 39 20.96 0.36 -6.35
CA LYS A 39 20.63 0.45 -4.91
C LYS A 39 19.69 1.60 -4.56
N TYR A 40 19.84 2.77 -5.18
CA TYR A 40 19.00 3.93 -4.88
C TYR A 40 17.54 3.77 -5.32
N HIS A 41 17.25 2.91 -6.32
CA HIS A 41 15.87 2.62 -6.72
C HIS A 41 15.10 1.96 -5.58
N TYR A 42 15.71 0.99 -4.90
CA TYR A 42 15.11 0.36 -3.73
C TYR A 42 14.86 1.37 -2.60
N ILE A 43 15.80 2.28 -2.37
CA ILE A 43 15.67 3.35 -1.37
C ILE A 43 14.51 4.29 -1.74
N ASN A 44 14.41 4.69 -3.01
CA ASN A 44 13.35 5.58 -3.47
C ASN A 44 11.97 4.93 -3.40
N LEU A 45 11.87 3.66 -3.77
CA LEU A 45 10.64 2.87 -3.62
C LEU A 45 10.23 2.76 -2.14
N ALA A 46 11.17 2.41 -1.25
CA ALA A 46 10.89 2.35 0.19
C ALA A 46 10.43 3.69 0.76
N LYS A 47 11.00 4.81 0.29
CA LYS A 47 10.55 6.16 0.69
C LYS A 47 9.13 6.46 0.23
N ALA A 48 8.74 6.04 -0.98
CA ALA A 48 7.38 6.22 -1.48
C ALA A 48 6.37 5.41 -0.65
N GLU A 49 6.68 4.13 -0.39
CA GLU A 49 5.85 3.26 0.46
C GLU A 49 5.68 3.82 1.87
N ASN A 50 6.79 4.23 2.51
CA ASN A 50 6.79 4.78 3.86
C ASN A 50 5.96 6.06 3.95
N ARG A 51 6.03 6.93 2.94
CA ARG A 51 5.22 8.16 2.89
C ARG A 51 3.72 7.86 2.87
N PHE A 52 3.29 6.86 2.10
CA PHE A 52 1.88 6.51 1.97
C PHE A 52 1.33 5.80 3.22
N THR A 53 2.12 4.87 3.76
CA THR A 53 1.70 4.04 4.91
C THR A 53 1.90 4.73 6.25
N GLY A 54 2.72 5.78 6.30
CA GLY A 54 3.17 6.41 7.54
C GLY A 54 4.08 5.51 8.37
N LEU A 55 4.65 4.46 7.78
CA LEU A 55 5.54 3.51 8.44
C LEU A 55 7.00 3.82 8.13
N TYR A 56 7.89 3.73 9.11
CA TYR A 56 9.33 3.71 8.90
C TYR A 56 9.90 2.29 8.80
N SER A 57 11.17 2.20 8.36
CA SER A 57 11.89 0.93 8.36
C SER A 57 11.99 0.38 9.79
N GLY A 58 11.42 -0.80 10.03
CA GLY A 58 11.33 -1.43 11.35
C GLY A 58 9.90 -1.45 11.93
N GLU A 59 9.11 -0.43 11.67
CA GLU A 59 7.73 -0.30 12.18
C GLU A 59 6.73 -1.19 11.44
N ARG A 60 7.12 -1.76 10.31
CA ARG A 60 6.27 -2.66 9.51
C ARG A 60 5.86 -3.92 10.26
N GLN A 61 6.62 -4.35 11.26
CA GLN A 61 6.25 -5.50 12.11
C GLN A 61 5.10 -5.17 13.06
N THR A 62 4.94 -3.90 13.42
CA THR A 62 3.91 -3.38 14.32
C THR A 62 2.82 -2.60 13.57
N ALA A 63 2.74 -2.76 12.25
CA ALA A 63 1.76 -2.07 11.42
C ALA A 63 0.34 -2.45 11.83
N ASN A 64 -0.53 -1.44 11.97
CA ASN A 64 -1.94 -1.67 12.23
C ASN A 64 -2.68 -2.14 10.96
N GLU A 65 -3.93 -2.57 11.11
CA GLU A 65 -4.73 -3.11 9.99
C GLU A 65 -4.88 -2.15 8.80
N GLN A 66 -5.02 -0.84 9.05
CA GLN A 66 -5.13 0.15 7.99
C GLN A 66 -3.81 0.28 7.22
N GLN A 67 -2.69 0.27 7.93
CA GLN A 67 -1.35 0.33 7.35
C GLN A 67 -1.02 -0.95 6.58
N LEU A 68 -1.46 -2.11 7.07
CA LEU A 68 -1.34 -3.38 6.36
C LEU A 68 -2.18 -3.40 5.08
N GLY A 69 -3.42 -2.91 5.13
CA GLY A 69 -4.25 -2.72 3.93
C GLY A 69 -3.62 -1.78 2.91
N ALA A 70 -3.01 -0.67 3.37
CA ALA A 70 -2.27 0.25 2.52
C ALA A 70 -1.08 -0.43 1.84
N LEU A 71 -0.32 -1.27 2.54
CA LEU A 71 0.78 -2.04 1.97
C LEU A 71 0.33 -3.01 0.87
N ILE A 72 -0.83 -3.66 1.01
CA ILE A 72 -1.40 -4.54 -0.04
C ILE A 72 -1.70 -3.73 -1.31
N ILE A 73 -2.32 -2.56 -1.16
CA ILE A 73 -2.67 -1.72 -2.30
C ILE A 73 -1.41 -1.22 -3.01
N LEU A 74 -0.39 -0.82 -2.24
CA LEU A 74 0.92 -0.44 -2.78
C LEU A 74 1.54 -1.56 -3.62
N GLN A 75 1.53 -2.79 -3.11
CA GLN A 75 2.02 -3.97 -3.83
C GLN A 75 1.39 -4.08 -5.23
N GLN A 76 0.06 -3.94 -5.29
CA GLN A 76 -0.68 -4.10 -6.54
C GLN A 76 -0.36 -2.97 -7.54
N ILE A 77 -0.19 -1.74 -7.04
CA ILE A 77 0.24 -0.61 -7.86
C ILE A 77 1.65 -0.85 -8.40
N GLU A 78 2.58 -1.28 -7.55
CA GLU A 78 3.97 -1.56 -7.90
C GLU A 78 4.06 -2.66 -8.97
N SER A 79 3.39 -3.79 -8.76
CA SER A 79 3.35 -4.90 -9.74
C SER A 79 2.77 -4.46 -11.08
N ALA A 80 1.69 -3.66 -11.08
CA ALA A 80 1.12 -3.14 -12.32
C ALA A 80 2.12 -2.23 -13.04
N VAL A 81 2.74 -1.28 -12.33
CA VAL A 81 3.67 -0.33 -12.92
C VAL A 81 4.94 -1.00 -13.44
N PHE A 82 5.50 -1.98 -12.73
CA PHE A 82 6.70 -2.70 -13.16
C PHE A 82 6.44 -3.60 -14.38
N ASN A 83 5.20 -4.00 -14.62
CA ASN A 83 4.81 -4.68 -15.86
C ASN A 83 4.56 -3.72 -17.04
N GLU A 84 4.30 -2.44 -16.77
CA GLU A 84 4.00 -1.43 -17.79
C GLU A 84 5.23 -0.61 -18.21
N ILE A 85 6.22 -0.45 -17.31
CA ILE A 85 7.34 0.47 -17.49
C ILE A 85 8.67 -0.24 -17.21
N ASP A 86 9.48 -0.42 -18.27
CA ASP A 86 10.78 -1.09 -18.18
C ASP A 86 11.88 -0.24 -17.53
N ASN A 87 11.77 1.09 -17.59
CA ASN A 87 12.76 1.98 -16.99
C ASN A 87 12.53 2.13 -15.47
N PRO A 88 13.48 1.74 -14.61
CA PRO A 88 13.26 1.74 -13.16
C PRO A 88 13.06 3.13 -12.54
N THR A 89 13.62 4.19 -13.13
CA THR A 89 13.42 5.56 -12.63
C THR A 89 11.99 6.01 -12.88
N GLU A 90 11.53 5.81 -14.12
CA GLU A 90 10.17 6.19 -14.53
C GLU A 90 9.12 5.34 -13.83
N ALA A 91 9.37 4.03 -13.67
CA ALA A 91 8.49 3.16 -12.94
C ALA A 91 8.29 3.62 -11.49
N ILE A 92 9.37 3.95 -10.77
CA ILE A 92 9.24 4.44 -9.39
C ILE A 92 8.55 5.81 -9.32
N ARG A 93 8.80 6.70 -10.30
CA ARG A 93 8.05 7.97 -10.41
C ARG A 93 6.55 7.72 -10.59
N GLU A 94 6.20 6.78 -11.46
CA GLU A 94 4.81 6.43 -11.75
C GLU A 94 4.11 5.75 -10.57
N VAL A 95 4.80 4.86 -9.86
CA VAL A 95 4.32 4.32 -8.57
C VAL A 95 3.98 5.47 -7.62
N GLY A 96 4.91 6.41 -7.42
CA GLY A 96 4.66 7.59 -6.58
C GLY A 96 3.46 8.42 -7.04
N ARG A 97 3.28 8.59 -8.36
CA ARG A 97 2.13 9.31 -8.94
C ARG A 97 0.80 8.62 -8.64
N ARG A 98 0.71 7.31 -8.88
CA ARG A 98 -0.53 6.52 -8.63
C ARG A 98 -0.88 6.47 -7.15
N ILE A 99 0.13 6.38 -6.28
CA ILE A 99 -0.03 6.46 -4.83
C ILE A 99 -0.60 7.80 -4.37
N ASN A 100 -0.06 8.90 -4.89
CA ASN A 100 -0.56 10.23 -4.55
C ASN A 100 -2.01 10.40 -5.04
N ALA A 101 -2.31 9.99 -6.28
CA ALA A 101 -3.68 10.04 -6.81
C ALA A 101 -4.67 9.22 -5.96
N LEU A 102 -4.26 8.04 -5.49
CA LEU A 102 -5.06 7.24 -4.55
C LEU A 102 -5.26 7.95 -3.21
N SER A 103 -4.21 8.57 -2.68
CA SER A 103 -4.27 9.33 -1.43
C SER A 103 -5.29 10.47 -1.53
N ASP A 104 -5.25 11.22 -2.63
CA ASP A 104 -6.16 12.32 -2.92
C ASP A 104 -7.61 11.83 -3.05
N LEU A 105 -7.82 10.68 -3.70
CA LEU A 105 -9.14 10.04 -3.82
C LEU A 105 -9.71 9.65 -2.45
N ILE A 106 -8.88 9.04 -1.60
CA ILE A 106 -9.28 8.64 -0.24
C ILE A 106 -9.61 9.89 0.61
N ALA A 107 -8.77 10.93 0.53
CA ALA A 107 -8.97 12.18 1.25
C ALA A 107 -10.27 12.87 0.82
N THR A 108 -10.52 12.97 -0.49
CA THR A 108 -11.73 13.58 -1.06
C THR A 108 -13.00 12.86 -0.60
N ASN A 109 -12.98 11.52 -0.57
CA ASN A 109 -14.10 10.72 -0.08
C ASN A 109 -14.38 10.93 1.41
N LYS A 110 -13.34 11.15 2.22
CA LYS A 110 -13.49 11.49 3.65
C LYS A 110 -14.21 12.83 3.83
N THR A 111 -13.88 13.83 3.03
CA THR A 111 -14.52 15.16 3.05
C THR A 111 -15.99 15.09 2.65
N ASN A 112 -16.31 14.34 1.60
CA ASN A 112 -17.69 14.18 1.11
C ASN A 112 -18.58 13.41 2.10
N ASN A 113 -18.05 12.42 2.80
CA ASN A 113 -18.81 11.69 3.83
C ASN A 113 -19.11 12.56 5.06
N ASN A 114 -18.21 13.48 5.44
CA ASN A 114 -18.44 14.41 6.55
C ASN A 114 -19.50 15.49 6.23
N LEU A 115 -19.72 15.79 4.94
CA LEU A 115 -20.76 16.71 4.48
C LEU A 115 -22.14 16.06 4.42
N ARG A 116 -22.22 14.73 4.30
CA ARG A 116 -23.49 13.97 4.23
C ARG A 116 -24.04 13.57 5.59
N THR A 117 -23.28 13.73 6.66
CA THR A 117 -23.65 13.37 8.05
C THR A 117 -24.00 14.59 8.91
N ARG A 118 -24.12 15.78 8.31
CA ARG A 118 -24.66 17.00 8.92
C ARG A 118 -26.00 17.33 8.28
#